data_AF-B2UKR9-F1
#
_entry.id   AF-B2UKR9-F1
#
_cell.length_a   1.000
_cell.length_b   1.000
_cell.length_c   1.000
_cell.angle_alpha   90.00
_cell.angle_beta   90.00
_cell.angle_gamma   90.00
#
_symmetry.space_group_name_H-M   'P 1'
#
loop_
_entity.id
_entity.type
_entity.pdbx_description
1 polymer ?
#
loop_
_entity_poly.entity_id
_entity_poly.type
_entity_poly.pdbx_seq_one_letter_code
_entity_poly.pdbx_strand_id
1 'polypeptide(L)'
;MENEKELIKSWLKKNKKSREWLAQKCFVKKASVDDWFRSKGIIPPAKLELIRKEINRQGEEAAKTASSVPILNGVAAVAVPLSEDDLKLISKAAQISGQTIEEFIRSAALEDAGE
;
A
#
# COMPACT_ATOMS: atom_id res chain seq x y z
N MET A 1 9.19 20.46 -15.06
CA MET A 1 8.75 19.27 -15.80
C MET A 1 9.81 18.17 -15.92
N GLU A 2 11.12 18.47 -15.98
CA GLU A 2 12.18 17.44 -16.01
C GLU A 2 12.16 16.50 -14.79
N ASN A 3 11.81 17.02 -13.62
CA ASN A 3 11.75 16.23 -12.39
C ASN A 3 10.63 15.17 -12.39
N GLU A 4 9.50 15.41 -13.06
CA GLU A 4 8.35 14.50 -13.03
C GLU A 4 8.59 13.23 -13.83
N LYS A 5 9.26 13.35 -14.99
CA LYS A 5 9.65 12.18 -15.78
C LYS A 5 10.63 11.28 -15.02
N GLU A 6 11.58 11.89 -14.31
CA GLU A 6 12.57 11.19 -13.48
C GLU A 6 11.91 10.48 -12.29
N LEU A 7 10.96 11.14 -11.63
CA LEU A 7 10.14 10.56 -10.56
C LEU A 7 9.36 9.34 -11.05
N ILE A 8 8.66 9.47 -12.19
CA ILE A 8 7.87 8.37 -12.76
C ILE A 8 8.80 7.22 -13.19
N LYS A 9 9.94 7.52 -13.83
CA LYS A 9 10.95 6.51 -14.19
C LYS A 9 11.46 5.74 -12.96
N SER A 10 11.81 6.48 -11.91
CA SER A 10 12.31 5.89 -10.66
C SER A 10 11.25 5.03 -9.99
N TRP A 11 10.01 5.49 -9.96
CA TRP A 11 8.89 4.73 -9.40
C TRP A 11 8.60 3.45 -10.20
N LEU A 12 8.59 3.51 -11.53
CA LEU A 12 8.43 2.33 -12.39
C LEU A 12 9.54 1.30 -12.12
N LYS A 13 10.80 1.74 -12.02
CA LYS A 13 11.94 0.87 -11.71
C LYS A 13 11.82 0.23 -10.32
N LYS A 14 11.48 1.03 -9.30
CA LYS A 14 11.29 0.56 -7.91
C LYS A 14 10.20 -0.51 -7.81
N ASN A 15 9.10 -0.32 -8.53
CA ASN A 15 7.95 -1.22 -8.50
C ASN A 15 7.99 -2.32 -9.59
N LYS A 16 9.12 -2.48 -10.30
CA LYS A 16 9.30 -3.42 -11.41
C LYS A 16 8.17 -3.35 -12.46
N LYS A 17 7.69 -2.14 -12.77
CA LYS A 17 6.64 -1.90 -13.77
C LYS A 17 7.25 -1.44 -15.10
N SER A 18 6.66 -1.92 -16.19
CA SER A 18 7.10 -1.58 -17.56
C SER A 18 6.39 -0.34 -18.11
N ARG A 19 6.97 0.28 -19.14
CA ARG A 19 6.32 1.37 -19.90
C ARG A 19 5.00 0.92 -20.56
N GLU A 20 4.92 -0.36 -20.91
CA GLU A 20 3.72 -1.00 -21.44
C GLU A 20 2.57 -1.02 -20.42
N TRP A 21 2.89 -1.32 -19.16
CA TRP A 21 1.94 -1.26 -18.06
C TRP A 21 1.40 0.17 -17.88
N LEU A 22 2.29 1.17 -17.94
CA LEU A 22 1.88 2.57 -17.86
C LEU A 22 0.94 2.97 -19.02
N ALA A 23 1.22 2.45 -20.23
CA ALA A 23 0.40 2.68 -21.41
C ALA A 23 -1.02 2.14 -21.23
N GLN A 24 -1.15 0.93 -20.67
CA GLN A 24 -2.44 0.34 -20.34
C GLN A 24 -3.22 1.19 -19.33
N LYS A 25 -2.57 1.65 -18.26
CA LYS A 25 -3.22 2.51 -17.24
C LYS A 25 -3.63 3.88 -17.77
N CYS A 26 -2.88 4.40 -18.73
CA CYS A 26 -3.17 5.69 -19.37
C CYS A 26 -4.11 5.57 -20.58
N PHE A 27 -4.53 4.36 -20.97
CA PHE A 27 -5.31 4.07 -22.17
C PHE A 27 -4.66 4.62 -23.44
N VAL A 28 -3.34 4.43 -23.58
CA VAL A 28 -2.56 4.86 -24.74
C VAL A 28 -1.71 3.72 -25.29
N LYS A 29 -1.14 3.91 -26.47
CA LYS A 29 -0.17 2.97 -27.04
C LYS A 29 1.18 3.11 -26.35
N LYS A 30 1.94 2.02 -26.26
CA LYS A 30 3.33 2.01 -25.75
C LYS A 30 4.21 3.06 -26.42
N ALA A 31 4.05 3.25 -27.73
CA ALA A 31 4.79 4.24 -28.50
C ALA A 31 4.57 5.67 -27.97
N SER A 32 3.34 6.01 -27.57
CA SER A 32 3.03 7.32 -26.97
C SER A 32 3.76 7.50 -25.65
N VAL A 33 3.80 6.46 -24.82
CA VAL A 33 4.55 6.50 -23.56
C VAL A 33 6.05 6.65 -23.81
N ASP A 34 6.60 5.91 -24.78
CA ASP A 34 8.01 6.02 -25.15
C ASP A 34 8.37 7.44 -25.60
N ASP A 35 7.50 8.05 -26.42
CA ASP A 35 7.66 9.42 -26.87
C ASP A 35 7.69 10.42 -25.70
N TRP A 36 6.82 10.26 -24.70
CA TRP A 36 6.81 11.12 -23.51
C TRP A 36 8.14 11.12 -22.73
N PHE A 37 8.83 9.97 -22.72
CA PHE A 37 10.10 9.80 -22.01
C PHE A 37 11.34 10.17 -22.84
N ARG A 38 11.19 10.56 -24.11
CA ARG A 38 12.29 11.13 -24.90
C ARG A 38 12.71 12.50 -24.35
N SER A 39 13.90 12.95 -24.72
CA SER A 39 14.47 14.22 -24.26
C SER A 39 13.54 15.41 -24.52
N LYS A 40 12.86 15.45 -25.69
CA LYS A 40 11.85 16.47 -26.03
C LYS A 40 10.40 16.05 -25.78
N GLY A 41 10.17 14.83 -25.29
CA GLY A 41 8.83 14.32 -25.01
C GLY A 41 8.14 15.17 -23.95
N ILE A 42 6.82 15.25 -23.96
CA ILE A 42 6.06 15.90 -22.90
C ILE A 42 4.95 14.95 -22.48
N ILE A 43 4.81 14.74 -21.17
CA ILE A 43 3.68 13.98 -20.63
C ILE A 43 2.48 14.93 -20.63
N PRO A 44 1.38 14.62 -21.32
CA PRO A 44 0.19 15.46 -21.30
C PRO A 44 -0.34 15.62 -19.86
N PRO A 45 -0.78 16.81 -19.43
CA PRO A 45 -1.18 17.07 -18.04
C PRO A 45 -2.31 16.13 -17.57
N ALA A 46 -3.32 15.90 -18.42
CA ALA A 46 -4.41 14.96 -18.10
C ALA A 46 -3.93 13.52 -17.85
N LYS A 47 -2.86 13.08 -18.54
CA LYS A 47 -2.28 11.74 -18.33
C LYS A 47 -1.38 11.73 -17.11
N LEU A 48 -0.66 12.81 -16.86
CA LEU A 48 0.17 12.98 -15.68
C LEU A 48 -0.65 12.87 -14.38
N GLU A 49 -1.86 13.43 -14.34
CA GLU A 49 -2.77 13.25 -13.21
C GLU A 49 -3.19 11.78 -13.01
N LEU A 50 -3.47 11.04 -14.08
CA LEU A 50 -3.78 9.61 -14.00
C LEU A 50 -2.59 8.81 -13.44
N ILE A 51 -1.37 9.12 -13.91
CA ILE A 51 -0.14 8.48 -13.43
C ILE A 51 0.05 8.79 -11.95
N ARG A 52 -0.11 10.05 -11.52
CA ARG A 52 -0.03 10.43 -10.10
C ARG A 52 -1.05 9.70 -9.25
N LYS A 53 -2.30 9.60 -9.68
CA LYS A 53 -3.35 8.85 -8.97
C LYS A 53 -3.00 7.37 -8.81
N GLU A 54 -2.50 6.74 -9.87
CA GLU A 54 -2.09 5.33 -9.82
C GLU A 54 -0.85 5.12 -8.93
N ILE A 55 0.14 6.01 -9.00
CA ILE A 55 1.32 5.99 -8.11
C ILE A 55 0.90 6.08 -6.65
N ASN A 56 0.01 7.02 -6.31
CA ASN A 56 -0.50 7.17 -4.94
C ASN A 56 -1.28 5.93 -4.51
N ARG A 57 -2.21 5.43 -5.35
CA ARG A 57 -2.98 4.21 -5.05
C ARG A 57 -2.10 3.00 -4.74
N GLN A 58 -1.03 2.81 -5.49
CA GLN A 58 -0.09 1.70 -5.29
C GLN A 58 0.85 1.95 -4.11
N GLY A 59 1.18 3.22 -3.83
CA GLY A 59 1.90 3.62 -2.62
C GLY A 59 1.09 3.35 -1.35
N GLU A 60 -0.22 3.60 -1.40
CA GLU A 60 -1.17 3.30 -0.32
C GLU A 60 -1.35 1.79 -0.13
N GLU A 61 -1.36 0.98 -1.19
CA GLU A 61 -1.40 -0.49 -1.10
C GLU A 61 -0.09 -1.07 -0.52
N ALA A 62 1.06 -0.51 -0.88
CA ALA A 62 2.34 -0.88 -0.27
C ALA A 62 2.45 -0.42 1.20
N ALA A 63 1.84 0.72 1.53
CA ALA A 63 1.70 1.18 2.91
C ALA A 63 0.68 0.34 3.68
N LYS A 64 -0.39 -0.17 3.06
CA LYS A 64 -1.35 -1.10 3.69
C LYS A 64 -0.73 -2.43 4.10
N THR A 65 0.38 -2.84 3.48
CA THR A 65 1.15 -4.02 3.90
C THR A 65 2.19 -3.74 5.00
N ALA A 66 2.40 -2.49 5.41
CA ALA A 66 3.37 -2.14 6.45
C ALA A 66 2.83 -1.19 7.55
N SER A 67 1.69 -0.55 7.34
CA SER A 67 1.08 0.40 8.26
C SER A 67 -0.34 0.73 7.80
N SER A 68 -1.31 0.01 8.33
CA SER A 68 -2.68 0.53 8.41
C SER A 68 -3.28 0.04 9.71
N VAL A 69 -2.98 0.75 10.78
CA VAL A 69 -3.89 0.91 11.91
C VAL A 69 -5.18 1.52 11.39
N PRO A 70 -6.32 0.81 11.36
CA PRO A 70 -7.58 1.51 11.24
C PRO A 70 -7.87 2.17 12.60
N ILE A 71 -7.88 3.50 12.65
CA ILE A 71 -8.50 4.19 13.79
C ILE A 71 -10.00 3.94 13.66
N LEU A 72 -10.53 3.07 14.51
CA LEU A 72 -11.97 2.88 14.70
C LEU A 72 -12.38 3.55 16.01
N ASN A 73 -13.38 4.43 15.94
CA ASN A 73 -14.10 4.96 17.10
C ASN A 73 -13.27 5.72 18.17
N GLY A 74 -12.25 6.48 17.77
CA GLY A 74 -11.56 7.42 18.66
C GLY A 74 -10.55 6.80 19.63
N VAL A 75 -10.18 5.53 19.47
CA VAL A 75 -9.06 4.91 20.20
C VAL A 75 -7.82 4.87 19.31
N ALA A 76 -6.65 5.20 19.86
CA ALA A 76 -5.38 5.04 19.17
C ALA A 76 -5.11 3.54 18.99
N ALA A 77 -5.46 2.99 17.83
CA ALA A 77 -5.10 1.64 17.47
C ALA A 77 -3.58 1.60 17.28
N VAL A 78 -2.90 0.66 17.95
CA VAL A 78 -1.50 0.30 17.69
C VAL A 78 -1.52 -0.92 16.78
N ALA A 79 -0.96 -0.81 15.57
CA ALA A 79 -0.86 -1.96 14.67
C ALA A 79 0.41 -2.70 15.05
N VAL A 80 0.19 -3.88 15.62
CA VAL A 80 1.25 -4.85 15.79
C VAL A 80 1.34 -5.63 14.46
N PRO A 81 2.47 -5.58 13.74
CA PRO A 81 2.67 -6.43 12.57
C PRO A 81 2.77 -7.87 13.06
N LEU A 82 1.71 -8.65 12.86
CA LEU A 82 1.65 -10.07 13.18
C LEU A 82 1.87 -10.88 11.91
N SER A 83 2.71 -11.91 11.98
CA SER A 83 2.88 -12.86 10.89
C SER A 83 1.64 -13.74 10.74
N GLU A 84 1.44 -14.36 9.57
CA GLU A 84 0.26 -15.22 9.33
C GLU A 84 0.22 -16.41 10.31
N ASP A 85 1.38 -16.94 10.67
CA ASP A 85 1.52 -18.02 11.64
C ASP A 85 1.09 -17.61 13.05
N ASP A 86 1.48 -16.41 13.50
CA ASP A 86 1.07 -15.86 14.79
C ASP A 86 -0.45 -15.60 14.84
N LEU A 87 -1.01 -15.08 13.75
CA LEU A 87 -2.45 -14.86 13.63
C LEU A 87 -3.23 -16.18 13.76
N LYS A 88 -2.73 -17.27 13.14
CA LYS A 88 -3.34 -18.61 13.25
C LYS A 88 -3.29 -19.12 14.68
N LEU A 89 -2.19 -18.88 15.39
CA LEU A 89 -2.04 -19.30 16.79
C LEU A 89 -3.01 -18.55 17.70
N ILE A 90 -3.12 -17.24 17.54
CA ILE A 90 -4.05 -16.38 18.31
C ILE A 90 -5.50 -16.75 18.00
N SER A 91 -5.84 -16.97 16.74
CA SER A 91 -7.17 -17.42 16.33
C SER A 91 -7.54 -18.76 16.97
N LYS A 92 -6.59 -19.69 17.04
CA LYS A 92 -6.81 -20.98 17.67
C LYS A 92 -6.98 -20.85 19.18
N ALA A 93 -6.17 -20.01 19.84
CA ALA A 93 -6.28 -19.75 21.27
C ALA A 93 -7.62 -19.09 21.64
N ALA A 94 -8.07 -18.10 20.86
CA ALA A 94 -9.36 -17.45 21.05
C ALA A 94 -10.53 -18.45 20.90
N GLN A 95 -10.47 -19.35 19.91
CA GLN A 95 -11.48 -20.40 19.72
C GLN A 95 -11.53 -21.40 20.87
N ILE A 96 -10.38 -21.75 21.45
CA ILE A 96 -10.31 -22.64 22.62
C ILE A 96 -10.98 -21.99 23.83
N SER A 97 -10.78 -20.69 24.02
CA SER A 97 -11.43 -19.92 25.10
C SER A 97 -12.89 -19.56 24.79
N GLY A 98 -13.41 -19.86 23.60
CA GLY A 98 -14.77 -19.51 23.17
C GLY A 98 -14.99 -18.01 22.97
N GLN A 99 -13.90 -17.24 22.82
CA GLN A 99 -13.92 -15.79 22.69
C GLN A 99 -13.54 -15.37 21.26
N THR A 100 -13.85 -14.13 20.90
CA THR A 100 -13.35 -13.56 19.64
C THR A 100 -11.88 -13.19 19.78
N ILE A 101 -11.16 -13.12 18.65
CA ILE A 101 -9.74 -12.74 18.62
C ILE A 101 -9.52 -11.38 19.31
N GLU A 102 -10.43 -10.43 19.12
CA GLU A 102 -10.36 -9.10 19.75
C GLU A 102 -10.46 -9.17 21.27
N GLU A 103 -11.37 -10.00 21.79
CA GLU A 103 -11.58 -10.13 23.23
C GLU A 103 -10.40 -10.85 23.89
N PHE A 104 -9.87 -11.89 23.24
CA PHE A 104 -8.67 -12.60 23.68
C PHE A 104 -7.45 -11.67 23.78
N ILE A 105 -7.22 -10.81 22.77
CA ILE A 105 -6.11 -9.84 22.79
C ILE A 105 -6.30 -8.81 23.90
N ARG A 106 -7.54 -8.33 24.12
CA ARG A 106 -7.83 -7.34 25.17
C ARG A 106 -7.59 -7.92 26.57
N SER A 107 -8.06 -9.15 26.82
CA SER A 107 -7.83 -9.82 28.10
C SER A 107 -6.34 -10.05 28.37
N ALA A 108 -5.60 -10.56 27.38
CA ALA A 108 -4.17 -10.78 27.50
C ALA A 108 -3.38 -9.48 27.74
N ALA A 109 -3.80 -8.36 27.13
CA ALA A 109 -3.14 -7.07 27.32
C ALA A 109 -3.44 -6.41 28.68
N LEU A 110 -4.54 -6.79 29.35
CA LEU A 110 -4.92 -6.27 30.66
C LEU A 110 -4.25 -7.03 31.81
N GLU A 111 -3.84 -8.28 31.59
CA GLU A 111 -3.19 -9.13 32.61
C GLU A 111 -1.73 -8.73 32.90
N ASP A 112 -1.07 -7.99 32.01
CA ASP A 112 0.34 -7.54 32.18
C ASP A 112 0.47 -6.18 32.91
N ALA A 113 -0.64 -5.49 33.16
CA ALA A 113 -0.65 -4.18 33.83
C ALA A 113 -0.84 -4.26 35.36
N GLY A 114 -0.80 -5.47 35.93
CA GLY A 114 -1.07 -5.69 37.34
C GLY A 114 -0.20 -6.79 37.95
N GLU A 115 1.10 -6.53 38.11
CA GLU A 115 1.95 -7.11 39.17
C GLU A 115 3.12 -6.17 39.51
#